data_AF-A0A2H0DET3-F1
#
_entry.id   AF-A0A2H0DET3-F1
#
_cell.length_a   1.000
_cell.length_b   1.000
_cell.length_c   1.000
_cell.angle_alpha   90.00
_cell.angle_beta   90.00
_cell.angle_gamma   90.00
#
_symmetry.space_group_name_H-M   'P 1'
#
loop_
_entity.id
_entity.type
_entity.pdbx_description
1 polymer ?
#
loop_
_entity_poly.entity_id
_entity_poly.type
_entity_poly.pdbx_seq_one_letter_code
_entity_poly.pdbx_strand_id
1 'polypeptide(L)'
;MKIKVLTWIGLPVLAVLIFIGGMYLGATLTYYANGASYTKEHVDNGRYYLYALKSLEVDKDTSKAISMLRNGLYAKIAIVGLQLDVPANNRDKDLIEAFYQETIAYLKDNGGLFDTYNEMIDGKKVAKPVPYSSLLQDFAKKNHIDIKEE
;
A
#
# COMPACT_ATOMS: atom_id res chain seq x y z
N MET A 1 -38.49 -32.69 36.13
CA MET A 1 -38.39 -32.66 34.64
C MET A 1 -38.18 -31.27 34.02
N LYS A 2 -38.59 -30.15 34.64
CA LYS A 2 -38.48 -28.79 34.05
C LYS A 2 -37.05 -28.23 33.91
N ILE A 3 -36.12 -28.63 34.79
CA ILE A 3 -34.74 -28.10 34.81
C ILE A 3 -33.85 -28.70 33.72
N LYS A 4 -34.10 -29.96 33.30
CA LYS A 4 -33.33 -30.63 32.24
C LYS A 4 -33.64 -30.08 30.83
N VAL A 5 -34.84 -29.55 30.59
CA VAL A 5 -35.20 -28.99 29.27
C VAL A 5 -34.58 -27.60 29.08
N LEU A 6 -34.49 -26.81 30.15
CA LEU A 6 -33.92 -25.46 30.11
C LEU A 6 -32.41 -25.47 29.84
N THR A 7 -31.68 -26.46 30.37
CA THR A 7 -30.24 -26.62 30.12
C THR A 7 -29.93 -27.14 28.71
N TRP A 8 -30.79 -27.97 28.13
CA TRP A 8 -30.60 -28.49 26.76
C TRP A 8 -30.84 -27.46 25.66
N ILE A 9 -31.66 -26.44 25.92
CA ILE A 9 -31.92 -25.33 24.98
C ILE A 9 -31.02 -24.12 25.29
N GLY A 10 -30.71 -23.88 26.57
CA GLY A 10 -29.91 -22.74 27.01
C GLY A 10 -28.43 -22.82 26.63
N LEU A 11 -27.82 -24.01 26.70
CA LEU A 11 -26.40 -24.18 26.32
C LEU A 11 -26.14 -23.90 24.83
N PRO A 12 -26.94 -24.45 23.88
CA PRO A 12 -26.78 -24.14 22.46
C PRO A 12 -27.01 -22.66 22.13
N VAL A 13 -28.01 -22.03 22.74
CA VAL A 13 -28.31 -20.61 22.52
C VAL A 13 -27.16 -19.74 23.04
N LEU A 14 -26.63 -20.04 24.23
CA LEU A 14 -25.47 -19.34 24.78
C LEU A 14 -24.22 -19.53 23.89
N ALA A 15 -23.98 -20.74 23.39
CA ALA A 15 -22.86 -21.01 22.49
C ALA A 15 -22.98 -20.21 21.18
N VAL A 16 -24.18 -20.10 20.61
CA VAL A 16 -24.43 -19.29 19.41
C VAL A 16 -24.20 -17.79 19.70
N LEU A 17 -24.64 -17.28 20.85
CA LEU A 17 -24.43 -15.88 21.23
C LEU A 17 -22.95 -15.56 21.46
N ILE A 18 -22.20 -16.45 22.10
CA ILE A 18 -20.74 -16.30 22.28
C ILE A 18 -20.03 -16.34 20.93
N PHE A 19 -20.46 -17.23 20.02
CA PHE A 19 -19.90 -17.32 18.68
C PHE A 19 -20.14 -16.04 17.85
N ILE A 20 -21.38 -15.53 17.83
CA ILE A 20 -21.72 -14.28 17.14
C ILE A 20 -20.98 -13.09 17.77
N GLY A 21 -20.92 -13.03 19.10
CA GLY A 21 -20.17 -12.00 19.83
C GLY A 21 -18.68 -12.03 19.50
N GLY A 22 -18.07 -13.21 19.45
CA GLY A 22 -16.67 -13.38 19.05
C GLY A 22 -16.40 -12.98 17.60
N MET A 23 -17.32 -13.29 16.67
CA MET A 23 -17.24 -12.83 15.28
C MET A 23 -17.34 -11.30 15.18
N TYR A 24 -18.25 -10.68 15.95
CA TYR A 24 -18.42 -9.23 15.96
C TYR A 24 -17.21 -8.51 16.58
N LEU A 25 -16.63 -9.08 17.65
CA LEU A 25 -15.41 -8.54 18.26
C LEU A 25 -14.20 -8.67 17.33
N GLY A 26 -14.06 -9.81 16.65
CA GLY A 26 -13.01 -10.03 15.65
C GLY A 26 -13.12 -9.06 14.48
N ALA A 27 -14.33 -8.91 13.92
CA ALA A 27 -14.58 -7.96 12.83
C ALA A 27 -14.30 -6.51 13.23
N THR A 28 -14.71 -6.10 14.44
CA THR A 28 -14.44 -4.74 14.94
C THR A 28 -12.95 -4.52 15.20
N LEU A 29 -12.23 -5.48 15.82
CA LEU A 29 -10.78 -5.41 16.01
C LEU A 29 -10.02 -5.31 14.69
N THR A 30 -10.40 -6.10 13.68
CA THR A 30 -9.81 -6.01 12.34
C THR A 30 -10.12 -4.68 11.67
N TYR A 31 -11.35 -4.16 11.80
CA TYR A 31 -11.73 -2.85 11.28
C TYR A 31 -10.95 -1.71 11.94
N TYR A 32 -10.80 -1.73 13.27
CA TYR A 32 -10.00 -0.74 14.02
C TYR A 32 -8.52 -0.85 13.71
N ALA A 33 -7.96 -2.06 13.56
CA ALA A 33 -6.57 -2.25 13.17
C ALA A 33 -6.30 -1.71 11.76
N ASN A 34 -7.20 -1.97 10.82
CA ASN A 34 -7.10 -1.45 9.45
C ASN A 34 -7.28 0.07 9.41
N GLY A 35 -8.23 0.62 10.17
CA GLY A 35 -8.45 2.07 10.28
C GLY A 35 -7.29 2.81 10.96
N ALA A 36 -6.68 2.22 12.01
CA ALA A 36 -5.51 2.77 12.67
C ALA A 36 -4.27 2.74 11.76
N SER A 37 -4.08 1.64 11.01
CA SER A 37 -3.02 1.53 10.00
C SER A 37 -3.18 2.57 8.89
N TYR A 38 -4.40 2.69 8.35
CA TYR A 38 -4.74 3.70 7.34
C TYR A 38 -4.49 5.13 7.84
N THR A 39 -4.94 5.44 9.07
CA THR A 39 -4.75 6.76 9.67
C THR A 39 -3.26 7.07 9.88
N LYS A 40 -2.49 6.09 10.37
CA LYS A 40 -1.04 6.23 10.55
C LYS A 40 -0.35 6.52 9.22
N GLU A 41 -0.68 5.77 8.16
CA GLU A 41 -0.13 5.99 6.82
C GLU A 41 -0.39 7.43 6.32
N HIS A 42 -1.60 7.97 6.54
CA HIS A 42 -1.94 9.33 6.13
C HIS A 42 -1.18 10.39 6.92
N VAL A 43 -1.00 10.18 8.23
CA VAL A 43 -0.20 11.07 9.09
C VAL A 43 1.28 11.05 8.67
N ASP A 44 1.84 9.86 8.42
CA ASP A 44 3.22 9.72 7.99
C ASP A 44 3.43 10.34 6.60
N ASN A 45 2.51 10.15 5.66
CA ASN A 45 2.50 10.83 4.36
C ASN A 45 2.52 12.36 4.52
N GLY A 46 1.64 12.90 5.38
CA GLY A 46 1.63 14.34 5.68
C GLY A 46 2.96 14.85 6.24
N ARG A 47 3.63 14.07 7.08
CA ARG A 47 4.96 14.40 7.62
C ARG A 47 6.05 14.40 6.55
N TYR A 48 6.03 13.45 5.61
CA TYR A 48 6.98 13.43 4.50
C TYR A 48 6.89 14.71 3.66
N TYR A 49 5.67 15.15 3.33
CA TYR A 49 5.45 16.41 2.60
C TYR A 49 5.92 17.63 3.40
N LEU A 50 5.61 17.68 4.70
CA LEU A 50 6.06 18.77 5.57
C LEU A 50 7.60 18.87 5.63
N TYR A 51 8.30 17.73 5.73
CA TYR A 51 9.76 17.74 5.75
C TYR A 51 10.37 18.13 4.41
N ALA A 52 9.78 17.68 3.29
CA ALA A 52 10.20 18.16 1.98
C ALA A 52 10.01 19.68 1.86
N LEU A 53 8.86 20.20 2.30
CA LEU A 53 8.58 21.63 2.30
C LEU A 53 9.57 22.40 3.19
N LYS A 54 9.85 21.90 4.40
CA LYS A 54 10.85 22.50 5.30
C LYS A 54 12.24 22.52 4.65
N SER A 55 12.63 21.46 3.95
CA SER A 55 13.91 21.44 3.24
C SER A 55 13.95 22.45 2.10
N LEU A 56 12.85 22.74 1.42
CA LEU A 56 12.75 23.82 0.42
C LEU A 56 12.76 25.22 1.06
N GLU A 57 11.97 25.44 2.10
CA GLU A 57 11.71 26.77 2.66
C GLU A 57 12.78 27.23 3.65
N VAL A 58 13.24 26.33 4.52
CA VAL A 58 14.16 26.64 5.62
C VAL A 58 15.58 26.25 5.24
N ASP A 59 15.79 25.01 4.83
CA ASP A 59 17.15 24.49 4.55
C ASP A 59 17.67 24.94 3.16
N LYS A 60 16.77 25.42 2.29
CA LYS A 60 17.01 25.75 0.87
C LYS A 60 17.67 24.60 0.08
N ASP A 61 17.44 23.36 0.51
CA ASP A 61 17.99 22.15 -0.06
C ASP A 61 16.94 21.45 -0.96
N THR A 62 17.02 21.78 -2.24
CA THR A 62 16.09 21.25 -3.25
C THR A 62 16.31 19.76 -3.49
N SER A 63 17.55 19.29 -3.49
CA SER A 63 17.89 17.89 -3.74
C SER A 63 17.34 16.97 -2.64
N LYS A 64 17.47 17.39 -1.38
CA LYS A 64 16.91 16.67 -0.25
C LYS A 64 15.38 16.64 -0.29
N ALA A 65 14.75 17.75 -0.65
CA ALA A 65 13.29 17.80 -0.81
C ALA A 65 12.81 16.85 -1.91
N ILE A 66 13.46 16.85 -3.07
CA ILE A 66 13.17 15.91 -4.17
C ILE A 66 13.31 14.47 -3.70
N SER A 67 14.40 14.14 -2.98
CA SER A 67 14.61 12.79 -2.44
C SER A 67 13.50 12.36 -1.48
N MET A 68 13.07 13.24 -0.57
CA MET A 68 11.97 12.96 0.36
C MET A 68 10.64 12.72 -0.38
N LEU A 69 10.33 13.56 -1.37
CA LEU A 69 9.12 13.42 -2.18
C LEU A 69 9.13 12.12 -3.00
N ARG A 70 10.27 11.77 -3.62
CA ARG A 70 10.42 10.50 -4.35
C ARG A 70 10.24 9.30 -3.44
N ASN A 71 10.83 9.30 -2.25
CA ASN A 71 10.64 8.21 -1.29
C ASN A 71 9.17 8.06 -0.86
N GLY A 72 8.47 9.18 -0.64
CA GLY A 72 7.03 9.17 -0.35
C GLY A 72 6.20 8.60 -1.52
N LEU A 73 6.51 9.00 -2.75
CA LEU A 73 5.89 8.45 -3.96
C LEU A 73 6.12 6.94 -4.08
N TYR A 74 7.34 6.45 -3.87
CA TYR A 74 7.69 5.03 -3.94
C TYR A 74 6.93 4.18 -2.93
N ALA A 75 6.80 4.66 -1.69
CA ALA A 75 5.97 4.01 -0.69
C ALA A 75 4.50 3.95 -1.13
N LYS A 76 3.97 5.05 -1.72
CA LYS A 76 2.59 5.09 -2.20
C LYS A 76 2.33 4.12 -3.35
N ILE A 77 3.25 4.02 -4.31
CA ILE A 77 3.17 3.04 -5.40
C ILE A 77 3.05 1.63 -4.83
N ALA A 78 3.90 1.25 -3.87
CA ALA A 78 3.85 -0.08 -3.26
C ALA A 78 2.51 -0.35 -2.56
N ILE A 79 1.98 0.62 -1.80
CA ILE A 79 0.71 0.48 -1.08
C ILE A 79 -0.47 0.36 -2.05
N VAL A 80 -0.51 1.20 -3.09
CA VAL A 80 -1.52 1.12 -4.15
C VAL A 80 -1.39 -0.18 -4.94
N GLY A 81 -0.17 -0.68 -5.12
CA GLY A 81 0.12 -1.96 -5.77
C GLY A 81 -0.55 -3.14 -5.07
N LEU A 82 -0.54 -3.14 -3.73
CA LEU A 82 -1.25 -4.15 -2.93
C LEU A 82 -2.79 -4.08 -3.09
N GLN A 83 -3.32 -2.92 -3.50
CA GLN A 83 -4.76 -2.73 -3.70
C GLN A 83 -5.24 -3.10 -5.10
N LEU A 84 -4.35 -3.20 -6.10
CA LEU A 84 -4.69 -3.61 -7.47
C LEU A 84 -5.30 -5.02 -7.55
N ASP A 85 -4.94 -5.90 -6.61
CA ASP A 85 -5.43 -7.28 -6.55
C ASP A 85 -6.72 -7.44 -5.73
N VAL A 86 -7.21 -6.38 -5.08
CA VAL A 86 -8.45 -6.39 -4.31
C VAL A 86 -9.62 -6.01 -5.23
N PRO A 87 -10.80 -6.65 -5.14
CA PRO A 87 -11.96 -6.25 -5.94
C PRO A 87 -12.36 -4.80 -5.63
N ALA A 88 -11.92 -3.87 -6.48
CA ALA A 88 -12.26 -2.46 -6.45
C ALA A 88 -13.45 -2.18 -7.36
N ASN A 89 -14.24 -1.15 -7.03
CA ASN A 89 -15.22 -0.64 -7.99
C ASN A 89 -14.50 0.00 -9.19
N ASN A 90 -15.19 0.15 -10.33
CA ASN A 90 -14.56 0.66 -11.56
C ASN A 90 -13.90 2.04 -11.36
N ARG A 91 -14.49 2.92 -10.54
CA ARG A 91 -13.94 4.25 -10.27
C ARG A 91 -12.59 4.19 -9.59
N ASP A 92 -12.44 3.36 -8.56
CA ASP A 92 -11.19 3.24 -7.82
C ASP A 92 -10.11 2.60 -8.69
N LYS A 93 -10.50 1.66 -9.56
CA LYS A 93 -9.61 1.08 -10.56
C LYS A 93 -9.09 2.15 -11.55
N ASP A 94 -9.98 2.96 -12.11
CA ASP A 94 -9.59 4.04 -13.04
C ASP A 94 -8.64 5.05 -12.38
N LEU A 95 -8.87 5.39 -11.10
CA LEU A 95 -7.99 6.28 -10.33
C LEU A 95 -6.60 5.68 -10.12
N ILE A 96 -6.52 4.39 -9.82
CA ILE A 96 -5.23 3.70 -9.65
C ILE A 96 -4.48 3.60 -10.97
N GLU A 97 -5.18 3.26 -12.06
CA GLU A 97 -4.58 3.20 -13.40
C GLU A 97 -4.05 4.57 -13.83
N ALA A 98 -4.82 5.64 -13.64
CA ALA A 98 -4.40 7.01 -13.92
C ALA A 98 -3.15 7.40 -13.09
N PHE A 99 -3.16 7.11 -11.78
CA PHE A 99 -2.02 7.37 -10.91
C PHE A 99 -0.75 6.66 -11.39
N TYR A 100 -0.83 5.39 -11.79
CA TYR A 100 0.31 4.64 -12.30
C TYR A 100 0.81 5.19 -13.64
N GLN A 101 -0.09 5.55 -14.56
CA GLN A 101 0.27 6.16 -15.85
C GLN A 101 1.02 7.49 -15.67
N GLU A 102 0.49 8.38 -14.83
CA GLU A 102 1.12 9.67 -14.54
C GLU A 102 2.50 9.49 -13.89
N THR A 103 2.59 8.54 -12.96
CA THR A 103 3.84 8.21 -12.27
C THR A 103 4.90 7.66 -13.24
N ILE A 104 4.50 6.76 -14.14
CA ILE A 104 5.39 6.20 -15.17
C ILE A 104 5.93 7.31 -16.07
N ALA A 105 5.06 8.19 -16.56
CA ALA A 105 5.46 9.31 -17.41
C ALA A 105 6.48 10.21 -16.68
N TYR A 106 6.17 10.61 -15.44
CA TYR A 106 7.07 11.44 -14.66
C TYR A 106 8.44 10.78 -14.40
N LEU A 107 8.48 9.51 -13.99
CA LEU A 107 9.73 8.80 -13.68
C LEU A 107 10.53 8.39 -14.92
N LYS A 108 9.87 8.25 -16.07
CA LYS A 108 10.54 8.07 -17.36
C LYS A 108 11.35 9.33 -17.71
N ASP A 109 10.72 10.50 -17.59
CA ASP A 109 11.33 11.77 -17.99
C ASP A 109 12.36 12.30 -16.97
N ASN A 110 12.19 11.98 -15.68
CA ASN A 110 13.02 12.51 -14.58
C ASN A 110 13.94 11.46 -13.94
N GLY A 111 13.97 10.24 -14.50
CA GLY A 111 14.70 9.10 -13.97
C GLY A 111 14.03 8.47 -12.73
N GLY A 112 14.36 7.22 -12.47
CA GLY A 112 13.80 6.42 -11.37
C GLY A 112 12.89 5.27 -11.81
N LEU A 113 12.44 5.25 -13.07
CA LEU A 113 11.57 4.16 -13.53
C LEU A 113 12.28 2.79 -13.51
N PHE A 114 13.61 2.77 -13.68
CA PHE A 114 14.47 1.58 -13.73
C PHE A 114 15.42 1.45 -12.55
N ASP A 115 15.07 2.02 -11.38
CA ASP A 115 15.92 1.91 -10.19
C ASP A 115 16.19 0.44 -9.84
N THR A 116 17.45 0.13 -9.52
CA THR A 116 17.88 -1.21 -9.12
C THR A 116 18.61 -1.17 -7.78
N TYR A 117 18.59 -2.30 -7.08
CA TYR A 117 19.44 -2.56 -5.93
C TYR A 117 20.34 -3.76 -6.22
N ASN A 118 21.51 -3.79 -5.57
CA ASN A 118 22.44 -4.91 -5.70
C ASN A 118 22.10 -5.99 -4.67
N GLU A 119 21.85 -7.20 -5.14
CA GLU A 119 21.71 -8.39 -4.31
C GLU A 119 22.89 -9.33 -4.53
N MET A 120 23.40 -9.95 -3.47
CA MET A 120 24.45 -10.96 -3.56
C MET A 120 23.80 -12.33 -3.73
N ILE A 121 23.97 -12.94 -4.90
CA ILE A 121 23.51 -14.30 -5.22
C ILE A 121 24.72 -15.12 -5.62
N ASP A 122 24.98 -16.21 -4.91
CA ASP A 122 26.11 -17.11 -5.15
C ASP A 122 27.47 -16.39 -5.27
N GLY A 123 27.69 -15.39 -4.42
CA GLY A 123 28.92 -14.59 -4.38
C GLY A 123 29.06 -13.55 -5.50
N LYS A 124 28.06 -13.41 -6.38
CA LYS A 124 28.03 -12.38 -7.44
C LYS A 124 27.04 -11.27 -7.09
N LYS A 125 27.42 -10.03 -7.39
CA LYS A 125 26.49 -8.89 -7.36
C LYS A 125 25.58 -8.97 -8.58
N VAL A 126 24.28 -9.07 -8.33
CA VAL A 126 23.23 -9.04 -9.36
C VAL A 126 22.37 -7.80 -9.11
N ALA A 127 22.20 -6.97 -10.14
CA ALA A 127 21.28 -5.85 -10.09
C ALA A 127 19.84 -6.38 -10.25
N LYS A 128 18.97 -6.05 -9.29
CA LYS A 128 17.54 -6.36 -9.34
C LYS A 128 16.72 -5.08 -9.29
N PRO A 129 15.59 -5.01 -10.01
CA PRO A 129 14.69 -3.86 -9.91
C PRO A 129 14.18 -3.71 -8.48
N VAL A 130 14.09 -2.48 -8.02
CA VAL A 130 13.44 -2.19 -6.74
C VAL A 130 11.93 -2.50 -6.82
N PRO A 131 11.26 -2.85 -5.71
CA PRO A 131 9.89 -3.32 -5.74
C PRO A 131 8.90 -2.38 -6.45
N TYR A 132 8.98 -1.06 -6.20
CA TYR A 132 8.10 -0.10 -6.86
C TYR A 132 8.34 -0.04 -8.37
N SER A 133 9.61 -0.15 -8.80
CA SER A 133 9.99 -0.13 -10.22
C SER A 133 9.44 -1.35 -10.93
N SER A 134 9.56 -2.54 -10.32
CA SER A 134 8.95 -3.77 -10.85
C SER A 134 7.43 -3.61 -11.02
N LEU A 135 6.73 -3.08 -10.03
CA LEU A 135 5.28 -2.86 -10.10
C LEU A 135 4.87 -1.96 -11.26
N LEU A 136 5.57 -0.84 -11.47
CA LEU A 136 5.28 0.09 -12.56
C LEU A 136 5.60 -0.52 -13.93
N GLN A 137 6.70 -1.27 -14.04
CA GLN A 137 7.08 -1.95 -15.29
C GLN A 137 6.09 -3.05 -15.67
N ASP A 138 5.65 -3.86 -14.70
CA ASP A 138 4.65 -4.89 -14.92
C ASP A 138 3.30 -4.29 -15.33
N PHE A 139 2.90 -3.19 -14.70
CA PHE A 139 1.73 -2.43 -15.08
C PHE A 139 1.82 -1.88 -16.51
N ALA A 140 2.96 -1.27 -16.86
CA ALA A 140 3.20 -0.74 -18.20
C ALA A 140 3.09 -1.83 -19.26
N LYS A 141 3.71 -2.99 -19.01
CA LYS A 141 3.66 -4.15 -19.90
C LYS A 141 2.23 -4.67 -20.10
N LYS A 142 1.45 -4.77 -19.02
CA LYS A 142 0.06 -5.23 -19.07
C LYS A 142 -0.86 -4.29 -19.85
N ASN A 143 -0.56 -2.99 -19.82
CA ASN A 143 -1.37 -1.94 -20.46
C ASN A 143 -0.76 -1.41 -21.76
N HIS A 144 0.25 -2.08 -22.31
CA HIS A 144 0.92 -1.70 -23.56
C HIS A 144 1.47 -0.27 -23.58
N ILE A 145 1.96 0.22 -22.43
CA ILE A 145 2.59 1.53 -22.28
C ILE A 145 4.07 1.41 -22.67
N ASP A 146 4.56 2.30 -23.54
CA ASP A 146 5.95 2.27 -24.01
C ASP A 146 6.93 2.92 -23.00
N ILE A 147 7.75 2.06 -22.40
CA ILE A 147 8.72 2.39 -21.37
C ILE A 147 10.15 1.96 -21.75
N LYS A 148 10.51 1.87 -23.03
CA LYS A 148 11.90 1.54 -23.39
C LYS A 148 12.88 2.59 -22.85
N GLU A 149 14.01 2.14 -22.28
CA GLU A 149 15.20 2.98 -22.11
C GLU A 149 15.75 3.31 -23.50
N GLU A 150 15.95 4.61 -23.78
CA GLU A 150 16.67 5.09 -24.97
C GLU A 150 18.19 4.88 -24.85
#